data_AF-X0XH96-F1
#
_entry.id   AF-X0XH96-F1
#
_cell.length_a   1.000
_cell.length_b   1.000
_cell.length_c   1.000
_cell.angle_alpha   90.00
_cell.angle_beta   90.00
_cell.angle_gamma   90.00
#
_symmetry.space_group_name_H-M   'P 1'
#
loop_
_entity.id
_entity.type
_entity.pdbx_description
1 polymer ?
#
loop_
_entity_poly.entity_id
_entity_poly.type
_entity_poly.pdbx_seq_one_letter_code
_entity_poly.pdbx_strand_id
1 'polypeptide(L)'
;RPEFALARIHNVGAAGEAPHRPRLEPRSSALDPLAFLEERGFLPRECRRRYRAAVEEVAALYAGWSEGVPVHRIHGDCHVGNLLRGSDGWYFLDFDDFVVGPAVHDVWMLLPGRDAEGARQRALLIEAYG
;
A
#
# COMPACT_ATOMS: atom_id res chain seq x y z
N ARG A 1 -19.60 -5.90 -18.04
CA ARG A 1 -18.40 -5.01 -18.14
C ARG A 1 -17.20 -5.90 -17.82
N PRO A 2 -16.14 -5.96 -18.64
CA PRO A 2 -14.93 -6.66 -18.23
C PRO A 2 -14.41 -5.93 -16.99
N GLU A 3 -14.61 -6.57 -15.84
CA GLU A 3 -14.18 -6.15 -14.51
C GLU A 3 -12.73 -5.64 -14.56
N PHE A 4 -12.50 -4.44 -14.03
CA PHE A 4 -11.19 -3.81 -13.99
C PHE A 4 -10.20 -4.74 -13.26
N ALA A 5 -9.00 -4.89 -13.82
CA ALA A 5 -8.08 -5.96 -13.40
C ALA A 5 -7.68 -5.86 -11.92
N LEU A 6 -7.54 -4.65 -11.37
CA LEU A 6 -7.26 -4.45 -9.95
C LEU A 6 -8.44 -4.89 -9.06
N ALA A 7 -9.67 -4.57 -9.45
CA ALA A 7 -10.87 -4.97 -8.71
C ALA A 7 -11.00 -6.51 -8.65
N ARG A 8 -10.69 -7.20 -9.77
CA ARG A 8 -10.63 -8.67 -9.78
C ARG A 8 -9.62 -9.22 -8.77
N ILE A 9 -8.41 -8.67 -8.75
CA ILE A 9 -7.34 -9.13 -7.86
C ILE A 9 -7.75 -8.91 -6.39
N HIS A 10 -8.30 -7.75 -6.07
CA HIS A 10 -8.79 -7.46 -4.72
C HIS A 10 -9.97 -8.34 -4.32
N ASN A 11 -10.89 -8.66 -5.24
CA ASN A 11 -11.99 -9.60 -4.97
C ASN A 11 -11.47 -11.01 -4.65
N VAL A 12 -10.47 -11.49 -5.39
CA VAL A 12 -9.79 -12.76 -5.09
C VAL A 12 -9.04 -12.66 -3.74
N GLY A 13 -8.39 -11.54 -3.49
CA GLY A 13 -7.69 -11.25 -2.23
C GLY A 13 -8.62 -11.30 -1.02
N ALA A 14 -9.83 -10.75 -1.16
CA ALA A 14 -10.87 -10.73 -0.14
C ALA A 14 -11.53 -12.10 0.10
N ALA A 15 -11.44 -13.04 -0.85
CA ALA A 15 -12.05 -14.35 -0.75
C ALA A 15 -11.32 -15.33 0.21
N GLY A 16 -10.19 -14.94 0.80
CA GLY A 16 -9.43 -15.81 1.69
C GLY A 16 -8.49 -15.07 2.62
N GLU A 17 -8.13 -15.73 3.71
CA GLU A 17 -7.22 -15.22 4.74
C GLU A 17 -5.75 -15.46 4.38
N ALA A 18 -4.84 -14.69 4.99
CA ALA A 18 -3.40 -14.92 4.96
C ALA A 18 -2.78 -14.64 6.34
N PRO A 19 -2.92 -15.57 7.30
CA PRO A 19 -2.49 -15.36 8.69
C PRO A 19 -0.98 -15.18 8.87
N HIS A 20 -0.19 -15.67 7.91
CA HIS A 20 1.27 -15.59 7.94
C HIS A 20 1.86 -14.40 7.18
N ARG A 21 1.02 -13.56 6.58
CA ARG A 21 1.49 -12.41 5.79
C ARG A 21 1.42 -11.14 6.59
N PRO A 22 2.32 -10.18 6.36
CA PRO A 22 2.30 -8.91 7.07
C PRO A 22 0.96 -8.20 6.91
N ARG A 23 0.56 -7.50 7.98
CA ARG A 23 -0.58 -6.58 7.95
C ARG A 23 -0.04 -5.16 7.89
N LEU A 24 -0.65 -4.29 7.08
CA LEU A 24 -0.33 -2.87 7.04
C LEU A 24 -0.93 -2.16 8.26
N GLU A 25 -0.14 -2.07 9.32
CA GLU A 25 -0.51 -1.46 10.59
C GLU A 25 0.65 -0.57 11.11
N PRO A 26 0.35 0.46 11.94
CA PRO A 26 1.37 1.41 12.41
C PRO A 26 2.58 0.73 13.06
N ARG A 27 2.34 -0.34 13.83
CA ARG A 27 3.38 -1.05 14.56
C ARG A 27 4.37 -1.73 13.61
N SER A 28 3.89 -2.66 12.78
CA SER A 28 4.71 -3.46 11.86
C SER A 28 5.35 -2.62 10.76
N SER A 29 4.67 -1.58 10.30
CA SER A 29 5.05 -0.82 9.10
C SER A 29 5.91 0.41 9.40
N ALA A 30 5.92 0.89 10.66
CA ALA A 30 6.60 2.13 11.01
C ALA A 30 7.38 2.05 12.33
N LEU A 31 6.74 1.63 13.43
CA LEU A 31 7.34 1.70 14.77
C LEU A 31 8.42 0.64 15.03
N ASP A 32 8.16 -0.62 14.63
CA ASP A 32 9.14 -1.70 14.80
C ASP A 32 10.40 -1.47 13.92
N PRO A 33 10.28 -1.04 12.63
CA PRO A 33 11.43 -0.60 11.83
C PRO A 33 12.20 0.58 12.45
N LEU A 34 11.51 1.56 13.03
CA LEU A 34 12.16 2.69 13.72
C LEU A 34 13.02 2.19 14.90
N ALA A 35 12.45 1.35 15.76
CA ALA A 35 13.15 0.77 16.90
C ALA A 35 14.41 0.03 16.42
N PHE A 36 14.28 -0.81 15.39
CA PHE A 36 15.42 -1.52 14.79
C PHE A 36 16.52 -0.56 14.30
N LEU A 37 16.15 0.51 13.56
CA LEU A 37 17.11 1.49 13.04
C LEU A 37 17.86 2.22 14.17
N GLU A 38 17.18 2.52 15.27
CA GLU A 38 17.77 3.21 16.42
C GLU A 38 18.65 2.30 17.28
N GLU A 39 18.18 1.10 17.60
CA GLU A 39 18.91 0.09 18.38
C GLU A 39 20.21 -0.32 17.70
N ARG A 40 20.20 -0.42 16.36
CA ARG A 40 21.38 -0.77 15.56
C ARG A 40 22.27 0.42 15.23
N GLY A 41 21.85 1.65 15.58
CA GLY A 41 22.61 2.85 15.29
C GLY A 41 22.72 3.18 13.80
N PHE A 42 21.77 2.75 12.97
CA PHE A 42 21.75 3.04 11.53
C PHE A 42 21.37 4.49 11.22
N LEU A 43 20.76 5.21 12.17
CA LEU A 43 20.40 6.62 12.00
C LEU A 43 21.58 7.55 12.37
N PRO A 44 22.02 8.43 11.44
CA PRO A 44 22.95 9.51 11.74
C PRO A 44 22.46 10.36 12.90
N ARG A 45 23.36 10.77 13.79
CA ARG A 45 23.03 11.40 15.07
C ARG A 45 22.23 12.69 14.88
N GLU A 46 22.60 13.46 13.87
CA GLU A 46 21.96 14.72 13.48
C GLU A 46 20.51 14.55 12.99
N CYS A 47 20.19 13.39 12.41
CA CYS A 47 18.86 13.12 11.83
C CYS A 47 17.95 12.34 12.78
N ARG A 48 18.49 11.60 13.75
CA ARG A 48 17.75 10.65 14.60
C ARG A 48 16.48 11.25 15.21
N ARG A 49 16.58 12.41 15.88
CA ARG A 49 15.44 13.06 16.53
C ARG A 49 14.34 13.42 15.53
N ARG A 50 14.72 14.00 14.38
CA ARG A 50 13.76 14.42 13.35
C ARG A 50 13.10 13.21 12.67
N TYR A 51 13.87 12.16 12.42
CA TYR A 51 13.37 10.93 11.83
C TYR A 51 12.36 10.22 12.75
N ARG A 52 12.72 10.04 14.02
CA ARG A 52 11.81 9.50 15.05
C ARG A 52 10.49 10.27 15.10
N ALA A 53 10.56 11.60 15.23
CA ALA A 53 9.36 12.43 15.32
C ALA A 53 8.46 12.27 14.09
N ALA A 54 9.03 12.25 12.88
CA ALA A 54 8.27 12.07 11.65
C ALA A 54 7.61 10.67 11.57
N VAL A 55 8.33 9.62 11.97
CA VAL A 55 7.78 8.25 11.98
C VAL A 55 6.66 8.10 13.00
N GLU A 56 6.85 8.61 14.23
CA GLU A 56 5.84 8.59 15.29
C GLU A 56 4.58 9.38 14.88
N GLU A 57 4.74 10.54 14.23
CA GLU A 57 3.64 11.36 13.71
C GLU A 57 2.85 10.63 12.61
N VAL A 58 3.54 10.08 11.60
CA VAL A 58 2.90 9.33 10.51
C VAL A 58 2.19 8.08 11.04
N ALA A 59 2.80 7.36 11.98
CA ALA A 59 2.20 6.19 12.60
C ALA A 59 0.90 6.55 13.35
N ALA A 60 0.88 7.67 14.08
CA ALA A 60 -0.31 8.15 14.78
C ALA A 60 -1.43 8.57 13.80
N LEU A 61 -1.09 9.31 12.73
CA LEU A 61 -2.07 9.69 11.71
C LEU A 61 -2.67 8.47 11.02
N TYR A 62 -1.84 7.52 10.62
CA TYR A 62 -2.32 6.29 9.98
C TYR A 62 -3.20 5.47 10.93
N ALA A 63 -2.88 5.38 12.22
CA ALA A 63 -3.70 4.69 13.21
C ALA A 63 -5.14 5.25 13.27
N GLY A 64 -5.28 6.58 13.26
CA GLY A 64 -6.59 7.23 13.23
C GLY A 64 -7.32 7.08 11.89
N TRP A 65 -6.61 7.23 10.76
CA TRP A 65 -7.23 7.14 9.43
C TRP A 65 -7.60 5.73 8.99
N SER A 66 -6.93 4.71 9.53
CA SER A 66 -7.20 3.30 9.21
C SER A 66 -8.29 2.67 10.07
N GLU A 67 -8.78 3.38 11.10
CA GLU A 67 -9.86 2.89 11.95
C GLU A 67 -11.13 2.62 11.13
N GLY A 68 -11.67 1.40 11.22
CA GLY A 68 -12.87 0.98 10.51
C GLY A 68 -12.70 0.78 8.99
N VAL A 69 -11.50 1.01 8.44
CA VAL A 69 -11.23 0.78 7.01
C VAL A 69 -11.10 -0.73 6.75
N PRO A 70 -11.88 -1.31 5.81
CA PRO A 70 -11.77 -2.72 5.48
C PRO A 70 -10.39 -3.08 4.92
N VAL A 71 -9.90 -4.27 5.29
CA VAL A 71 -8.62 -4.80 4.80
C VAL A 71 -8.80 -6.19 4.22
N HIS A 72 -8.01 -6.51 3.20
CA HIS A 72 -7.94 -7.82 2.56
C HIS A 72 -6.54 -8.01 1.99
N ARG A 73 -6.26 -9.17 1.38
CA ARG A 73 -4.98 -9.38 0.68
C ARG A 73 -4.92 -8.46 -0.53
N ILE A 74 -3.92 -7.60 -0.58
CA ILE A 74 -3.62 -6.67 -1.65
C ILE A 74 -2.22 -6.99 -2.21
N HIS A 75 -1.88 -6.47 -3.37
CA HIS A 75 -0.58 -6.70 -3.99
C HIS A 75 0.58 -6.15 -3.15
N GLY A 76 0.41 -5.03 -2.46
CA GLY A 76 1.41 -4.48 -1.52
C GLY A 76 2.53 -3.69 -2.18
N ASP A 77 2.82 -3.96 -3.46
CA ASP A 77 3.78 -3.24 -4.33
C ASP A 77 3.17 -2.99 -5.73
N CYS A 78 1.92 -2.54 -5.77
CA CYS A 78 1.15 -2.29 -7.00
C CYS A 78 1.58 -1.00 -7.71
N HIS A 79 2.77 -0.98 -8.30
CA HIS A 79 3.24 0.11 -9.15
C HIS A 79 3.32 -0.30 -10.63
N VAL A 80 3.37 0.67 -11.54
CA VAL A 80 3.44 0.44 -13.00
C VAL A 80 4.57 -0.49 -13.44
N GLY A 81 5.68 -0.59 -12.69
CA GLY A 81 6.76 -1.53 -12.96
C GLY A 81 6.37 -3.02 -12.81
N ASN A 82 5.31 -3.32 -12.05
CA ASN A 82 4.79 -4.66 -11.83
C ASN A 82 3.57 -4.95 -12.73
N LEU A 83 3.34 -4.13 -13.75
CA LEU A 83 2.30 -4.33 -14.74
C LEU A 83 2.87 -4.67 -16.12
N LEU A 84 2.37 -5.76 -16.69
CA LEU A 84 2.64 -6.12 -18.07
C LEU A 84 1.38 -5.93 -18.93
N ARG A 85 1.52 -5.26 -20.08
CA ARG A 85 0.46 -5.16 -21.09
C ARG A 85 0.62 -6.26 -22.12
N GLY A 86 -0.25 -7.26 -22.08
CA GLY A 86 -0.39 -8.27 -23.14
C GLY A 86 -1.52 -7.96 -24.11
N SER A 87 -1.78 -8.88 -25.04
CA SER A 87 -2.88 -8.82 -26.01
C SER A 87 -4.25 -8.78 -25.35
N ASP A 88 -4.41 -9.52 -24.25
CA ASP A 88 -5.72 -9.75 -23.62
C ASP A 88 -5.97 -8.82 -22.42
N GLY A 89 -4.99 -8.00 -22.04
CA GLY A 89 -5.14 -7.05 -20.94
C GLY A 89 -3.87 -6.76 -20.16
N TRP A 90 -4.08 -6.27 -18.95
CA TRP A 90 -3.04 -6.03 -17.96
C TRP A 90 -2.86 -7.26 -17.08
N TYR A 91 -1.60 -7.62 -16.85
CA TYR A 91 -1.19 -8.68 -15.95
C TYR A 91 -0.39 -8.05 -14.81
N PHE A 92 -0.67 -8.49 -13.59
CA PHE A 92 0.06 -8.11 -12.40
C PHE A 92 1.14 -9.16 -12.15
N LEU A 93 2.33 -8.70 -11.84
CA LEU A 93 3.52 -9.50 -11.59
C LEU A 93 3.98 -9.30 -10.14
N ASP A 94 4.82 -10.19 -9.64
CA ASP A 94 5.49 -10.03 -8.34
C ASP A 94 4.56 -9.88 -7.12
N PHE A 95 4.04 -11.00 -6.66
CA PHE A 95 3.21 -11.06 -5.45
C PHE A 95 4.02 -11.41 -4.19
N ASP A 96 5.35 -11.41 -4.23
CA ASP A 96 6.15 -11.83 -3.08
C ASP A 96 5.98 -10.88 -1.88
N ASP A 97 5.64 -9.62 -2.14
CA ASP A 97 5.34 -8.59 -1.15
C ASP A 97 3.83 -8.39 -0.88
N PHE A 98 2.96 -9.34 -1.25
CA PHE A 98 1.53 -9.21 -0.94
C PHE A 98 1.31 -9.18 0.59
N VAL A 99 0.46 -8.25 1.01
CA VAL A 99 0.13 -7.97 2.43
C VAL A 99 -1.37 -7.94 2.66
N VAL A 100 -1.79 -7.98 3.92
CA VAL A 100 -3.17 -7.66 4.28
C VAL A 100 -3.27 -6.17 4.60
N GLY A 101 -4.02 -5.43 3.80
CA GLY A 101 -4.12 -3.98 3.91
C GLY A 101 -5.35 -3.40 3.21
N PRO A 102 -5.52 -2.08 3.26
CA PRO A 102 -6.63 -1.41 2.59
C PRO A 102 -6.38 -1.32 1.08
N ALA A 103 -7.42 -1.51 0.27
CA ALA A 103 -7.32 -1.43 -1.20
C ALA A 103 -6.70 -0.12 -1.72
N VAL A 104 -6.87 0.98 -0.99
CA VAL A 104 -6.32 2.29 -1.35
C VAL A 104 -4.79 2.25 -1.46
N HIS A 105 -4.12 1.33 -0.75
CA HIS A 105 -2.67 1.18 -0.81
C HIS A 105 -2.19 0.91 -2.25
N ASP A 106 -2.81 -0.06 -2.92
CA ASP A 106 -2.49 -0.40 -4.30
C ASP A 106 -2.89 0.72 -5.28
N VAL A 107 -3.94 1.49 -4.97
CA VAL A 107 -4.41 2.60 -5.81
C VAL A 107 -3.40 3.76 -5.86
N TRP A 108 -2.88 4.19 -4.71
CA TRP A 108 -1.97 5.33 -4.67
C TRP A 108 -0.58 4.99 -5.22
N MET A 109 -0.12 3.74 -5.07
CA MET A 109 1.14 3.28 -5.66
C MET A 109 1.04 3.22 -7.19
N LEU A 110 -0.10 2.80 -7.72
CA LEU A 110 -0.31 2.70 -9.16
C LEU A 110 -0.41 4.09 -9.83
N LEU A 111 -1.05 5.04 -9.15
CA LEU A 111 -1.29 6.40 -9.63
C LEU A 111 -0.83 7.47 -8.60
N PRO A 112 0.49 7.67 -8.44
CA PRO A 112 1.04 8.51 -7.36
C PRO A 112 1.00 10.02 -7.63
N GLY A 113 0.59 10.44 -8.84
CA GLY A 113 0.62 11.85 -9.28
C GLY A 113 -0.23 12.77 -8.38
N ARG A 114 0.33 13.85 -7.87
CA ARG A 114 -0.37 14.79 -6.96
C ARG A 114 -1.00 16.00 -7.66
N ASP A 115 -0.79 16.13 -8.96
CA ASP A 115 -1.33 17.20 -9.79
C ASP A 115 -2.78 16.90 -10.25
N ALA A 116 -3.34 17.82 -11.05
CA ALA A 116 -4.68 17.70 -11.58
C ALA A 116 -4.86 16.44 -12.45
N GLU A 117 -3.82 16.05 -13.19
CA GLU A 117 -3.85 14.86 -14.03
C GLU A 117 -3.86 13.58 -13.19
N GLY A 118 -3.01 13.49 -12.16
CA GLY A 118 -3.03 12.36 -11.23
C GLY A 118 -4.35 12.24 -10.46
N ALA A 119 -4.96 13.38 -10.09
CA ALA A 119 -6.30 13.39 -9.50
C ALA A 119 -7.36 12.86 -10.47
N ARG A 120 -7.32 13.30 -11.74
CA ARG A 120 -8.21 12.81 -12.80
C ARG A 120 -8.04 11.31 -13.05
N GLN A 121 -6.81 10.82 -13.11
CA GLN A 121 -6.51 9.40 -13.31
C GLN A 121 -7.03 8.54 -12.15
N ARG A 122 -6.84 8.96 -10.89
CA ARG A 122 -7.40 8.26 -9.74
C ARG A 122 -8.92 8.24 -9.75
N ALA A 123 -9.57 9.33 -10.14
CA ALA A 123 -11.03 9.37 -10.25
C ALA A 123 -11.55 8.34 -11.26
N LEU A 124 -10.93 8.25 -12.44
CA LEU A 124 -11.27 7.25 -13.45
C LEU A 124 -11.00 5.82 -12.96
N LEU A 125 -9.89 5.60 -12.24
CA LEU A 125 -9.60 4.30 -11.67
C LEU A 125 -10.66 3.90 -10.65
N ILE A 126 -11.04 4.80 -9.73
CA ILE A 126 -12.05 4.53 -8.70
C ILE A 126 -13.42 4.24 -9.35
N GLU A 127 -13.80 4.98 -10.39
CA GLU A 127 -15.02 4.72 -11.16
C GLU A 127 -15.01 3.34 -11.82
N ALA A 128 -13.87 2.93 -12.37
CA ALA A 128 -13.72 1.60 -13.00
C ALA A 128 -13.58 0.46 -11.98
N TYR A 129 -13.16 0.78 -10.75
CA TYR A 129 -12.94 -0.18 -9.68
C TYR A 129 -14.25 -0.63 -9.00
N GLY A 130 -15.23 0.28 -8.90
CA GLY A 130 -16.58 -0.01 -8.36
C GLY A 130 -17.48 -0.77 -9.34
#